data_AF-H7ELF2-F1
#
_entry.id   AF-H7ELF2-F1
#
_cell.length_a   1.000
_cell.length_b   1.000
_cell.length_c   1.000
_cell.angle_alpha   90.00
_cell.angle_beta   90.00
_cell.angle_gamma   90.00
#
_symmetry.space_group_name_H-M   'P 1'
#
loop_
_entity.id
_entity.type
_entity.pdbx_description
1 polymer ?
#
loop_
_entity_poly.entity_id
_entity_poly.type
_entity_poly.pdbx_seq_one_letter_code
_entity_poly.pdbx_strand_id
1 'polypeptide(L)'
;MGTALALALFAAPSCAEQAQNPICTSIRASQSTPNTVKITWTVPKDARMKAGALLLFRSDSPLNSLDGLEPRAELPSFADSFHDKIEKYGDYYYAVAVKEEGGGAFPLLVPESNVTVKPVRLRKTEVAAQNMGAGKTYEDGQMRERPLPFIDMFDLEFDFSEKKGNISAETTEIARELAGIYADKRVVLAPHVFDEDLMSSASGDDYFLFEILKDHFIKKDYKKSEEKLLSFLAVNRPRQIAERATFYLGEARYFSGDYKGAIESFLQVGETRSALARKWIDSSLDLYKISD
;
A
#
# COMPACT_ATOMS: atom_id res chain seq x y z
N MET A 1 24.46 -13.97 -78.87
CA MET A 1 23.64 -12.76 -78.63
C MET A 1 23.00 -12.92 -77.27
N GLY A 2 23.40 -12.07 -76.33
CA GLY A 2 23.01 -12.17 -74.92
C GLY A 2 21.58 -11.71 -74.67
N THR A 3 20.85 -12.46 -73.87
CA THR A 3 19.56 -12.04 -73.31
C THR A 3 19.77 -11.69 -71.84
N ALA A 4 19.54 -10.42 -71.54
CA ALA A 4 19.68 -9.82 -70.23
C ALA A 4 18.53 -10.17 -69.27
N LEU A 5 18.91 -10.13 -68.01
CA LEU A 5 18.17 -10.16 -66.74
C LEU A 5 16.80 -9.42 -66.74
N ALA A 6 15.83 -9.97 -66.01
CA ALA A 6 14.83 -9.17 -65.29
C ALA A 6 14.45 -9.87 -63.98
N LEU A 7 15.07 -9.42 -62.89
CA LEU A 7 14.81 -9.82 -61.51
C LEU A 7 13.59 -9.01 -61.02
N ALA A 8 12.45 -9.67 -60.80
CA ALA A 8 11.28 -9.02 -60.22
C ALA A 8 11.46 -8.89 -58.70
N LEU A 9 11.75 -7.67 -58.24
CA LEU A 9 11.64 -7.29 -56.83
C LEU A 9 10.15 -7.33 -56.43
N PHE A 10 9.80 -8.24 -55.52
CA PHE A 10 8.56 -8.11 -54.75
C PHE A 10 8.74 -6.96 -53.76
N ALA A 11 8.18 -5.80 -54.09
CA ALA A 11 7.94 -4.74 -53.13
C ALA A 11 6.86 -5.22 -52.15
N ALA A 12 7.25 -5.50 -50.91
CA ALA A 12 6.30 -5.63 -49.82
C ALA A 12 5.61 -4.26 -49.61
N PRO A 13 4.28 -4.21 -49.52
CA PRO A 13 3.61 -2.97 -49.15
C PRO A 13 3.94 -2.68 -47.67
N SER A 14 4.88 -1.76 -47.46
CA SER A 14 4.92 -1.00 -46.21
C SER A 14 3.75 -0.02 -46.19
N CYS A 15 3.28 0.27 -44.98
CA CYS A 15 2.35 1.34 -44.62
C CYS A 15 0.86 0.96 -44.66
N ALA A 16 0.40 0.40 -43.55
CA ALA A 16 -0.81 0.90 -42.91
C ALA A 16 -0.43 1.25 -41.47
N GLU A 17 -0.01 2.49 -41.29
CA GLU A 17 0.03 3.17 -39.99
C GLU A 17 -1.41 3.16 -39.45
N GLN A 18 -1.76 2.12 -38.69
CA GLN A 18 -2.99 2.09 -37.92
C GLN A 18 -2.88 3.21 -36.89
N ALA A 19 -3.49 4.35 -37.21
CA ALA A 19 -3.74 5.41 -36.24
C ALA A 19 -4.38 4.75 -35.01
N GLN A 20 -3.60 4.63 -33.94
CA GLN A 20 -4.08 4.09 -32.68
C GLN A 20 -5.23 4.98 -32.22
N ASN A 21 -6.45 4.46 -32.28
CA ASN A 21 -7.62 5.16 -31.79
C ASN A 21 -7.40 5.45 -30.30
N PRO A 22 -7.67 6.69 -29.83
CA PRO A 22 -7.47 7.06 -28.44
C PRO A 22 -8.55 6.40 -27.57
N ILE A 23 -8.39 5.12 -27.25
CA ILE A 23 -9.32 4.36 -26.40
C ILE A 23 -8.71 4.13 -25.02
N CYS A 24 -9.56 4.19 -23.99
CA CYS A 24 -9.17 3.75 -22.65
C CYS A 24 -8.99 2.22 -22.64
N THR A 25 -8.12 1.74 -21.77
CA THR A 25 -7.78 0.31 -21.65
C THR A 25 -7.92 -0.15 -20.21
N SER A 26 -8.12 -1.46 -20.01
CA SER A 26 -8.19 -2.09 -18.69
C SER A 26 -9.27 -1.51 -17.77
N ILE A 27 -10.48 -1.27 -18.29
CA ILE A 27 -11.60 -0.88 -17.43
C ILE A 27 -11.91 -2.01 -16.43
N ARG A 28 -11.98 -1.65 -15.15
CA ARG A 28 -12.39 -2.54 -14.06
C ARG A 28 -13.39 -1.82 -13.19
N ALA A 29 -14.51 -2.47 -12.93
CA ALA A 29 -15.52 -1.98 -12.01
C ALA A 29 -15.70 -3.00 -10.88
N SER A 30 -15.65 -2.52 -9.65
CA SER A 30 -15.78 -3.34 -8.44
C SER A 30 -16.59 -2.59 -7.40
N GLN A 31 -17.43 -3.33 -6.66
CA GLN A 31 -18.16 -2.75 -5.52
C GLN A 31 -17.15 -2.35 -4.43
N SER A 32 -17.18 -1.08 -4.00
CA SER A 32 -16.33 -0.57 -2.92
C SER A 32 -17.11 -0.55 -1.60
N THR A 33 -18.33 0.01 -1.63
CA THR A 33 -19.25 0.03 -0.47
C THR A 33 -20.60 -0.60 -0.86
N PRO A 34 -21.56 -0.78 0.07
CA PRO A 34 -22.86 -1.38 -0.24
C PRO A 34 -23.61 -0.71 -1.41
N ASN A 35 -23.42 0.60 -1.60
CA ASN A 35 -24.10 1.41 -2.60
C ASN A 35 -23.15 2.19 -3.53
N THR A 36 -21.83 1.94 -3.49
CA THR A 36 -20.85 2.63 -4.35
C THR A 36 -20.03 1.63 -5.14
N VAL A 37 -19.96 1.85 -6.45
CA VAL A 37 -19.09 1.11 -7.37
C VAL A 37 -17.89 1.98 -7.72
N LYS A 38 -16.70 1.43 -7.49
CA LYS A 38 -15.44 2.03 -7.92
C LYS A 38 -15.10 1.51 -9.31
N ILE A 39 -14.90 2.43 -10.23
CA ILE A 39 -14.56 2.15 -11.62
C ILE A 39 -13.16 2.71 -11.84
N THR A 40 -12.28 1.92 -12.43
CA THR A 40 -10.90 2.28 -12.71
C THR A 40 -10.59 1.95 -14.16
N TRP A 41 -9.77 2.76 -14.82
CA TRP A 41 -9.32 2.51 -16.19
C TRP A 41 -7.93 3.11 -16.38
N THR A 42 -7.25 2.69 -17.45
CA THR A 42 -5.94 3.23 -17.83
C THR A 42 -6.09 4.04 -19.11
N VAL A 43 -5.63 5.29 -19.08
CA VAL A 43 -5.60 6.18 -20.25
C VAL A 43 -4.21 6.08 -20.89
N PRO A 44 -4.07 5.51 -22.11
CA PRO A 44 -2.80 5.49 -22.82
C PRO A 44 -2.26 6.90 -23.09
N LYS A 45 -0.94 7.07 -23.15
CA LYS A 45 -0.30 8.38 -23.38
C LYS A 45 -0.78 9.05 -24.67
N ASP A 46 -0.99 8.27 -25.73
CA ASP A 46 -1.46 8.75 -27.03
C ASP A 46 -2.92 9.21 -26.99
N ALA A 47 -3.75 8.54 -26.17
CA ALA A 47 -5.13 8.94 -25.92
C ALA A 47 -5.21 10.21 -25.08
N ARG A 48 -4.34 10.35 -24.08
CA ARG A 48 -4.26 11.52 -23.20
C ARG A 48 -3.87 12.80 -23.95
N MET A 49 -3.06 12.69 -25.00
CA MET A 49 -2.64 13.83 -25.84
C MET A 49 -3.74 14.31 -26.79
N LYS A 50 -4.75 13.48 -27.07
CA LYS A 50 -5.88 13.79 -27.98
C LYS A 50 -7.21 13.96 -27.24
N ALA A 51 -7.25 13.68 -25.94
CA ALA A 51 -8.44 13.74 -25.10
C ALA A 51 -8.62 15.15 -24.51
N GLY A 52 -9.73 15.81 -24.86
CA GLY A 52 -10.21 16.99 -24.14
C GLY A 52 -10.90 16.60 -22.81
N ALA A 53 -11.70 15.53 -22.83
CA ALA A 53 -12.38 14.98 -21.65
C ALA A 53 -12.65 13.47 -21.80
N LEU A 54 -13.01 12.83 -20.70
CA LEU A 54 -13.48 11.44 -20.66
C LEU A 54 -14.95 11.41 -20.29
N LEU A 55 -15.73 10.57 -20.96
CA LEU A 55 -17.15 10.39 -20.69
C LEU A 55 -17.37 8.98 -20.14
N LEU A 56 -17.94 8.91 -18.93
CA LEU A 56 -18.33 7.66 -18.30
C LEU A 56 -19.81 7.39 -18.59
N PHE A 57 -20.10 6.22 -19.11
CA PHE A 57 -21.45 5.73 -19.36
C PHE A 57 -21.79 4.57 -18.43
N ARG A 58 -23.07 4.47 -18.09
CA ARG A 58 -23.63 3.39 -17.28
C ARG A 58 -24.86 2.82 -17.96
N SER A 59 -24.99 1.50 -17.97
CA SER A 59 -26.19 0.79 -18.40
C SER A 59 -26.54 -0.34 -17.44
N ASP A 60 -27.81 -0.74 -17.44
CA ASP A 60 -28.34 -1.93 -16.78
C ASP A 60 -28.26 -3.18 -17.68
N SER A 61 -27.81 -3.02 -18.93
CA SER A 61 -27.65 -4.07 -19.93
C SER A 61 -26.24 -4.02 -20.56
N PRO A 62 -25.75 -5.11 -21.17
CA PRO A 62 -24.47 -5.12 -21.87
C PRO A 62 -24.38 -4.02 -22.93
N LEU A 63 -23.33 -3.21 -22.87
CA LEU A 63 -23.11 -2.06 -23.75
C LEU A 63 -22.49 -2.51 -25.08
N ASN A 64 -23.28 -2.42 -26.15
CA ASN A 64 -22.85 -2.71 -27.52
C ASN A 64 -22.75 -1.46 -28.42
N SER A 65 -23.42 -0.35 -28.05
CA SER A 65 -23.33 0.96 -28.71
C SER A 65 -23.47 2.07 -27.67
N LEU A 66 -23.00 3.28 -28.00
CA LEU A 66 -23.20 4.51 -27.22
C LEU A 66 -24.45 5.30 -27.65
N ASP A 67 -25.17 4.84 -28.67
CA ASP A 67 -26.35 5.54 -29.20
C ASP A 67 -27.48 5.62 -28.17
N GLY A 68 -27.92 6.84 -27.86
CA GLY A 68 -29.03 7.08 -26.93
C GLY A 68 -28.67 6.98 -25.43
N LEU A 69 -27.39 6.81 -25.09
CA LEU A 69 -26.93 6.87 -23.70
C LEU A 69 -26.44 8.28 -23.33
N GLU A 70 -26.96 8.81 -22.23
CA GLU A 70 -26.44 10.04 -21.63
C GLU A 70 -25.19 9.74 -20.79
N PRO A 71 -24.13 10.56 -20.89
CA PRO A 71 -22.95 10.39 -20.06
C PRO A 71 -23.30 10.66 -18.59
N ARG A 72 -22.91 9.73 -17.72
CA ARG A 72 -23.11 9.85 -16.27
C ARG A 72 -22.20 10.90 -15.65
N ALA A 73 -20.97 11.02 -16.18
CA ALA A 73 -19.99 12.00 -15.75
C ALA A 73 -19.07 12.40 -16.91
N GLU A 74 -18.73 13.68 -16.97
CA GLU A 74 -17.64 14.21 -17.77
C GLU A 74 -16.44 14.43 -16.85
N LEU A 75 -15.34 13.76 -17.15
CA LEU A 75 -14.14 13.68 -16.33
C LEU A 75 -12.97 14.31 -17.07
N PRO A 76 -11.97 14.85 -16.35
CA PRO A 76 -10.79 15.39 -16.98
C PRO A 76 -10.01 14.27 -17.71
N SER A 77 -9.27 14.64 -18.75
CA SER A 77 -8.50 13.71 -19.61
C SER A 77 -7.45 12.87 -18.86
N PHE A 78 -7.13 13.22 -17.62
CA PHE A 78 -6.20 12.50 -16.75
C PHE A 78 -6.87 11.62 -15.69
N ALA A 79 -8.20 11.64 -15.57
CA ALA A 79 -8.89 10.79 -14.61
C ALA A 79 -8.69 9.32 -14.96
N ASP A 80 -8.39 8.52 -13.94
CA ASP A 80 -8.17 7.07 -14.01
C ASP A 80 -9.17 6.28 -13.16
N SER A 81 -10.03 6.98 -12.41
CA SER A 81 -10.99 6.39 -11.50
C SER A 81 -12.22 7.26 -11.29
N PHE A 82 -13.35 6.61 -10.98
CA PHE A 82 -14.61 7.25 -10.63
C PHE A 82 -15.41 6.40 -9.64
N HIS A 83 -16.14 7.07 -8.74
CA HIS A 83 -17.03 6.44 -7.79
C HIS A 83 -18.48 6.74 -8.20
N ASP A 84 -19.21 5.73 -8.66
CA ASP A 84 -20.63 5.87 -8.97
C ASP A 84 -21.48 5.40 -7.79
N LYS A 85 -22.32 6.29 -7.28
CA LYS A 85 -23.29 6.01 -6.22
C LYS A 85 -24.59 5.50 -6.84
N ILE A 86 -25.01 4.31 -6.42
CA ILE A 86 -26.14 3.59 -6.99
C ILE A 86 -27.21 3.40 -5.91
N GLU A 87 -28.43 3.80 -6.23
CA GLU A 87 -29.57 3.71 -5.31
C GLU A 87 -30.37 2.41 -5.47
N LYS A 88 -30.33 1.78 -6.65
CA LYS A 88 -31.08 0.57 -6.98
C LYS A 88 -30.14 -0.62 -7.11
N TYR A 89 -30.48 -1.75 -6.50
CA TYR A 89 -29.71 -2.97 -6.67
C TYR A 89 -29.99 -3.57 -8.07
N GLY A 90 -28.93 -3.91 -8.79
CA GLY A 90 -29.01 -4.42 -10.15
C GLY A 90 -27.64 -4.79 -10.72
N ASP A 91 -27.66 -5.32 -11.94
CA ASP A 91 -26.46 -5.59 -12.74
C ASP A 91 -26.11 -4.31 -13.51
N TYR A 92 -24.91 -3.75 -13.27
CA TYR A 92 -24.47 -2.51 -13.91
C TYR A 92 -23.25 -2.73 -14.79
N TYR A 93 -23.29 -2.15 -16.00
CA TYR A 93 -22.22 -2.14 -16.99
C TYR A 93 -21.70 -0.72 -17.17
N TYR A 94 -20.39 -0.59 -17.32
CA TYR A 94 -19.71 0.69 -17.47
C TYR A 94 -18.91 0.74 -18.76
N ALA A 95 -18.90 1.91 -19.39
CA ALA A 95 -18.05 2.22 -20.53
C ALA A 95 -17.38 3.58 -20.36
N VAL A 96 -16.14 3.71 -20.83
CA VAL A 96 -15.41 4.96 -20.83
C VAL A 96 -15.06 5.33 -22.27
N ALA A 97 -15.54 6.48 -22.73
CA ALA A 97 -15.22 7.02 -24.05
C ALA A 97 -14.36 8.28 -23.94
N VAL A 98 -13.48 8.48 -24.92
CA VAL A 98 -12.69 9.70 -25.03
C VAL A 98 -13.45 10.73 -25.84
N LYS A 99 -13.49 11.97 -25.37
CA LYS A 99 -14.03 13.14 -26.09
C LYS A 99 -12.86 14.00 -26.56
N GLU A 100 -12.82 14.27 -27.85
CA GLU A 100 -11.80 15.13 -28.47
C GLU A 100 -12.10 16.62 -28.23
N GLU A 101 -11.06 17.45 -28.19
CA GLU A 101 -11.20 18.90 -27.97
C GLU A 101 -11.89 19.56 -29.17
N GLY A 102 -13.21 19.81 -29.05
CA GLY A 102 -14.05 20.38 -30.11
C GLY A 102 -14.85 19.35 -30.94
N GLY A 103 -14.76 18.06 -30.60
CA GLY A 103 -15.44 16.96 -31.28
C GLY A 103 -16.45 16.19 -30.42
N GLY A 104 -17.13 15.21 -31.05
CA GLY A 104 -18.01 14.27 -30.37
C GLY A 104 -17.26 13.17 -29.60
N ALA A 105 -17.98 12.38 -28.82
CA ALA A 105 -17.42 11.20 -28.15
C ALA A 105 -16.96 10.15 -29.17
N PHE A 106 -15.81 9.52 -28.96
CA PHE A 106 -15.34 8.45 -29.84
C PHE A 106 -16.24 7.21 -29.65
N PRO A 107 -16.94 6.73 -30.70
CA PRO A 107 -18.00 5.72 -30.55
C PRO A 107 -17.48 4.28 -30.41
N LEU A 108 -16.17 4.07 -30.48
CA LEU A 108 -15.58 2.74 -30.51
C LEU A 108 -15.62 2.07 -29.13
N LEU A 109 -16.45 1.04 -28.99
CA LEU A 109 -16.51 0.17 -27.82
C LEU A 109 -15.77 -1.14 -28.09
N VAL A 110 -14.78 -1.42 -27.25
CA VAL A 110 -13.96 -2.62 -27.23
C VAL A 110 -14.18 -3.35 -25.89
N PRO A 111 -14.86 -4.52 -25.92
CA PRO A 111 -15.07 -5.35 -24.74
C PRO A 111 -13.77 -5.62 -23.96
N GLU A 112 -13.83 -5.58 -22.62
CA GLU A 112 -12.71 -5.73 -21.67
C GLU A 112 -11.60 -4.67 -21.77
N SER A 113 -11.66 -3.74 -22.74
CA SER A 113 -10.73 -2.63 -22.84
C SER A 113 -11.34 -1.36 -22.26
N ASN A 114 -12.40 -0.85 -22.88
CA ASN A 114 -13.12 0.35 -22.44
C ASN A 114 -14.58 0.07 -22.07
N VAL A 115 -15.05 -1.17 -22.18
CA VAL A 115 -16.37 -1.63 -21.72
C VAL A 115 -16.23 -2.87 -20.83
N THR A 116 -16.92 -2.88 -19.70
CA THR A 116 -17.01 -4.07 -18.84
C THR A 116 -17.92 -5.13 -19.48
N VAL A 117 -17.43 -6.37 -19.67
CA VAL A 117 -18.27 -7.48 -20.17
C VAL A 117 -19.03 -8.16 -19.05
N LYS A 118 -18.45 -8.21 -17.85
CA LYS A 118 -19.10 -8.76 -16.65
C LYS A 118 -19.79 -7.63 -15.88
N PRO A 119 -21.08 -7.78 -15.51
CA PRO A 119 -21.76 -6.77 -14.71
C PRO A 119 -21.20 -6.70 -13.30
N VAL A 120 -21.18 -5.50 -12.73
CA VAL A 120 -21.01 -5.32 -11.30
C VAL A 120 -22.33 -5.57 -10.62
N ARG A 121 -22.37 -6.61 -9.79
CA ARG A 121 -23.49 -6.91 -8.90
C ARG A 121 -23.25 -6.29 -7.55
N LEU A 122 -24.07 -5.32 -7.18
CA LEU A 122 -24.15 -4.87 -5.79
C LEU A 122 -24.69 -6.01 -4.94
N ARG A 123 -23.82 -6.64 -4.15
CA ARG A 123 -24.28 -7.53 -3.11
C ARG A 123 -24.80 -6.67 -1.98
N LYS A 124 -26.02 -6.96 -1.53
CA LYS A 124 -26.45 -6.55 -0.20
C LYS A 124 -25.54 -7.29 0.77
N THR A 125 -24.43 -6.67 1.17
CA THR A 125 -23.88 -7.00 2.47
C THR A 125 -25.05 -6.76 3.42
N GLU A 126 -25.48 -7.76 4.18
CA GLU A 126 -26.37 -7.54 5.31
C GLU A 126 -25.57 -6.74 6.34
N VAL A 127 -25.31 -5.48 6.01
CA VAL A 127 -24.87 -4.50 6.96
C VAL A 127 -26.12 -4.32 7.81
N ALA A 128 -26.12 -4.92 8.98
CA ALA A 128 -26.87 -4.43 10.13
C ALA A 128 -26.32 -3.04 10.55
N ALA A 129 -26.11 -2.14 9.59
CA ALA A 129 -25.85 -0.73 9.80
C ALA A 129 -27.17 -0.02 9.59
N GLN A 130 -27.96 0.01 10.65
CA GLN A 130 -28.80 1.16 10.94
C GLN A 130 -29.16 1.11 12.42
N ASN A 131 -28.12 1.39 13.22
CA ASN A 131 -28.10 2.28 14.35
C ASN A 131 -26.78 2.00 15.06
N MET A 132 -25.78 2.86 14.85
CA MET A 132 -24.72 3.08 15.85
C MET A 132 -25.40 3.70 17.07
N GLY A 133 -26.24 2.91 17.74
CA GLY A 133 -26.87 3.30 18.98
C GLY A 133 -25.76 3.36 20.00
N ALA A 134 -25.64 4.50 20.68
CA ALA A 134 -24.82 4.68 21.88
C ALA A 134 -24.78 3.35 22.67
N GLY A 135 -23.58 2.82 22.88
CA GLY A 135 -23.41 1.51 23.50
C GLY A 135 -24.23 1.44 24.78
N LYS A 136 -25.23 0.56 24.82
CA LYS A 136 -25.90 0.23 26.08
C LYS A 136 -24.83 -0.37 26.98
N THR A 137 -24.55 0.27 28.10
CA THR A 137 -23.77 -0.33 29.18
C THR A 137 -24.61 -1.41 29.83
N TYR A 138 -24.08 -2.62 29.94
CA TYR A 138 -24.71 -3.75 30.61
C TYR A 138 -24.13 -3.85 32.01
N GLU A 139 -24.97 -4.13 33.02
CA GLU A 139 -24.47 -4.44 34.36
C GLU A 139 -23.84 -5.83 34.41
N ASP A 140 -22.97 -6.04 35.39
CA ASP A 140 -22.16 -7.26 35.52
C ASP A 140 -23.07 -8.51 35.63
N GLY A 141 -22.76 -9.54 34.83
CA GLY A 141 -23.55 -10.77 34.73
C GLY A 141 -24.75 -10.74 33.76
N GLN A 142 -25.09 -9.61 33.15
CA GLN A 142 -26.14 -9.57 32.11
C GLN A 142 -25.61 -9.99 30.74
N MET A 143 -26.30 -10.92 30.10
CA MET A 143 -26.01 -11.33 28.71
C MET A 143 -26.38 -10.20 27.76
N ARG A 144 -25.46 -9.86 26.85
CA ARG A 144 -25.70 -8.84 25.84
C ARG A 144 -26.83 -9.31 24.91
N GLU A 145 -27.85 -8.48 24.77
CA GLU A 145 -28.98 -8.72 23.86
C GLU A 145 -28.56 -8.73 22.39
N ARG A 146 -27.45 -8.05 22.05
CA ARG A 146 -26.94 -7.93 20.67
C ARG A 146 -25.52 -8.47 20.57
N PRO A 147 -25.18 -9.19 19.49
CA PRO A 147 -23.81 -9.62 19.26
C PRO A 147 -22.89 -8.42 19.09
N LEU A 148 -21.59 -8.63 19.35
CA LEU A 148 -20.58 -7.62 19.09
C LEU A 148 -20.66 -7.15 17.63
N PRO A 149 -20.51 -5.84 17.38
CA PRO A 149 -20.28 -5.35 16.02
C PRO A 149 -19.06 -6.05 15.42
N PHE A 150 -19.18 -6.48 14.17
CA PHE A 150 -18.04 -7.01 13.44
C PHE A 150 -17.11 -5.86 13.06
N ILE A 151 -15.81 -6.05 13.27
CA ILE A 151 -14.80 -5.15 12.71
C ILE A 151 -14.52 -5.62 11.29
N ASP A 152 -14.79 -4.76 10.31
CA ASP A 152 -14.40 -5.04 8.93
C ASP A 152 -12.92 -4.68 8.76
N MET A 153 -12.05 -5.69 8.75
CA MET A 153 -10.61 -5.49 8.60
C MET A 153 -10.20 -5.14 7.16
N PHE A 154 -11.12 -5.22 6.20
CA PHE A 154 -10.83 -5.03 4.77
C PHE A 154 -11.34 -3.70 4.21
N ASP A 155 -12.20 -2.99 4.95
CA ASP A 155 -12.64 -1.63 4.65
C ASP A 155 -11.62 -0.61 5.21
N LEU A 156 -10.39 -0.67 4.69
CA LEU A 156 -9.26 0.19 5.10
C LEU A 156 -9.33 1.62 4.52
N GLU A 157 -10.53 2.13 4.23
CA GLU A 157 -10.79 3.59 4.21
C GLU A 157 -11.09 4.11 5.64
N PHE A 158 -10.60 3.42 6.68
CA PHE A 158 -10.42 4.05 7.97
C PHE A 158 -9.37 5.14 7.81
N ASP A 159 -9.84 6.37 7.64
CA ASP A 159 -9.00 7.54 7.68
C ASP A 159 -8.42 7.68 9.11
N PHE A 160 -7.24 7.12 9.34
CA PHE A 160 -6.48 7.33 10.57
C PHE A 160 -6.12 8.81 10.79
N SER A 161 -6.38 9.70 9.81
CA SER A 161 -6.18 11.14 9.94
C SER A 161 -7.33 11.85 10.65
N GLU A 162 -8.51 11.24 10.81
CA GLU A 162 -9.62 11.88 11.50
C GLU A 162 -9.72 11.49 12.98
N LYS A 163 -9.06 12.36 13.76
CA LYS A 163 -9.19 12.56 15.21
C LYS A 163 -8.60 11.43 16.04
N LYS A 164 -7.40 11.70 16.57
CA LYS A 164 -7.02 11.24 17.90
C LYS A 164 -8.17 11.59 18.85
N GLY A 165 -8.99 10.60 19.18
CA GLY A 165 -9.97 10.75 20.23
C GLY A 165 -9.18 11.05 21.50
N ASN A 166 -9.27 12.28 22.00
CA ASN A 166 -8.69 12.60 23.29
C ASN A 166 -9.43 11.76 24.33
N ILE A 167 -8.71 10.82 24.95
CA ILE A 167 -9.23 10.04 26.07
C ILE A 167 -9.60 11.04 27.17
N SER A 168 -10.81 10.95 27.73
CA SER A 168 -11.22 11.85 28.81
C SER A 168 -10.33 11.65 30.05
N ALA A 169 -10.12 12.69 30.84
CA ALA A 169 -9.30 12.62 32.05
C ALA A 169 -9.78 11.52 33.02
N GLU A 170 -11.10 11.36 33.14
CA GLU A 170 -11.73 10.28 33.91
C GLU A 170 -11.37 8.89 33.36
N THR A 171 -11.45 8.70 32.04
CA THR A 171 -11.06 7.45 31.38
C THR A 171 -9.57 7.17 31.58
N THR A 172 -8.71 8.20 31.56
CA THR A 172 -7.27 8.01 31.82
C THR A 172 -6.96 7.61 33.26
N GLU A 173 -7.72 8.11 34.25
CA GLU A 173 -7.54 7.72 35.66
C GLU A 173 -7.99 6.28 35.88
N ILE A 174 -9.16 5.91 35.36
CA ILE A 174 -9.66 4.53 35.43
C ILE A 174 -8.72 3.57 34.71
N ALA A 175 -8.23 3.95 33.52
CA ALA A 175 -7.23 3.15 32.80
C ALA A 175 -5.93 3.00 33.58
N ARG A 176 -5.49 4.05 34.31
CA ARG A 176 -4.30 4.01 35.16
C ARG A 176 -4.50 3.11 36.39
N GLU A 177 -5.67 3.16 37.00
CA GLU A 177 -6.05 2.31 38.13
C GLU A 177 -6.16 0.85 37.71
N LEU A 178 -6.79 0.57 36.57
CA LEU A 178 -6.87 -0.77 35.95
C LEU A 178 -5.50 -1.29 35.49
N ALA A 179 -4.63 -0.41 35.01
CA ALA A 179 -3.25 -0.74 34.67
C ALA A 179 -2.36 -0.98 35.92
N GLY A 180 -2.93 -0.83 37.12
CA GLY A 180 -2.26 -1.08 38.39
C GLY A 180 -1.42 -2.37 38.37
N ILE A 181 -0.14 -2.21 38.73
CA ILE A 181 0.94 -3.23 38.79
C ILE A 181 1.70 -3.48 37.47
N TYR A 182 1.13 -3.18 36.30
CA TYR A 182 1.84 -3.23 35.01
C TYR A 182 2.19 -1.84 34.47
N ALA A 183 2.63 -0.94 35.36
CA ALA A 183 3.48 0.16 34.91
C ALA A 183 4.80 -0.49 34.47
N ASP A 184 4.81 -1.04 33.26
CA ASP A 184 5.95 -1.76 32.74
C ASP A 184 7.13 -0.81 32.85
N LYS A 185 8.12 -1.21 33.65
CA LYS A 185 9.33 -0.41 33.75
C LYS A 185 9.89 -0.46 32.34
N ARG A 186 9.76 0.66 31.63
CA ARG A 186 10.43 0.88 30.36
C ARG A 186 11.92 0.87 30.65
N VAL A 187 12.50 -0.33 30.68
CA VAL A 187 13.91 -0.54 30.97
C VAL A 187 14.63 -0.39 29.66
N VAL A 188 15.41 0.68 29.55
CA VAL A 188 16.32 0.83 28.42
C VAL A 188 17.34 -0.30 28.49
N LEU A 189 17.35 -1.17 27.49
CA LEU A 189 18.33 -2.25 27.38
C LEU A 189 19.76 -1.71 27.26
N ALA A 190 20.73 -2.46 27.76
CA ALA A 190 22.15 -2.16 27.60
C ALA A 190 22.65 -2.66 26.23
N PRO A 191 23.62 -1.98 25.60
CA PRO A 191 24.19 -2.43 24.32
C PRO A 191 24.75 -3.85 24.44
N HIS A 192 24.42 -4.69 23.47
CA HIS A 192 24.94 -6.05 23.34
C HIS A 192 26.09 -6.07 22.35
N VAL A 193 27.12 -6.87 22.64
CA VAL A 193 28.22 -7.14 21.71
C VAL A 193 28.38 -8.66 21.65
N PHE A 194 28.30 -9.23 20.46
CA PHE A 194 28.50 -10.65 20.23
C PHE A 194 29.92 -11.09 20.56
N ASP A 195 30.07 -12.33 21.02
CA ASP A 195 31.38 -12.88 21.41
C ASP A 195 32.35 -12.92 20.23
N GLU A 196 31.82 -13.14 19.01
CA GLU A 196 32.58 -13.15 17.76
C GLU A 196 33.25 -11.81 17.46
N ASP A 197 32.66 -10.71 17.92
CA ASP A 197 33.11 -9.34 17.63
C ASP A 197 33.83 -8.69 18.84
N LEU A 198 34.13 -9.46 19.89
CA LEU A 198 34.98 -9.02 21.02
C LEU A 198 36.47 -8.98 20.68
N MET A 199 36.89 -9.82 19.72
CA MET A 199 38.30 -10.01 19.36
C MET A 199 38.51 -9.64 17.89
N SER A 200 39.59 -8.91 17.61
CA SER A 200 39.96 -8.61 16.22
C SER A 200 40.32 -9.88 15.47
N SER A 201 39.62 -10.15 14.37
CA SER A 201 40.03 -11.16 13.40
C SER A 201 41.25 -10.67 12.60
N ALA A 202 42.03 -11.60 12.02
CA ALA A 202 43.30 -11.28 11.36
C ALA A 202 43.13 -10.58 10.00
N SER A 203 42.00 -10.76 9.30
CA SER A 203 41.68 -10.10 8.03
C SER A 203 40.25 -10.42 7.57
N GLY A 204 39.61 -9.50 6.83
CA GLY A 204 38.33 -9.73 6.15
C GLY A 204 37.17 -8.85 6.62
N ASP A 205 35.95 -9.28 6.32
CA ASP A 205 34.72 -8.54 6.65
C ASP A 205 34.48 -8.44 8.16
N ASP A 206 34.90 -9.46 8.93
CA ASP A 206 34.85 -9.44 10.39
C ASP A 206 35.76 -8.33 10.97
N TYR A 207 36.91 -8.05 10.34
CA TYR A 207 37.82 -6.99 10.78
C TYR A 207 37.18 -5.61 10.60
N PHE A 208 36.54 -5.38 9.45
CA PHE A 208 35.85 -4.12 9.18
C PHE A 208 34.68 -3.90 10.13
N LEU A 209 33.88 -4.94 10.42
CA LEU A 209 32.81 -4.85 11.40
C LEU A 209 33.36 -4.53 12.79
N PHE A 210 34.42 -5.22 13.22
CA PHE A 210 35.12 -4.95 14.48
C PHE A 210 35.62 -3.50 14.57
N GLU A 211 36.24 -2.97 13.51
CA GLU A 211 36.70 -1.57 13.50
C GLU A 211 35.55 -0.58 13.67
N ILE A 212 34.44 -0.77 12.94
CA ILE A 212 33.26 0.09 13.07
C ILE A 212 32.73 0.09 14.51
N LEU A 213 32.64 -1.09 15.13
CA LEU A 213 32.16 -1.23 16.49
C LEU A 213 33.11 -0.56 17.49
N LYS A 214 34.41 -0.87 17.41
CA LYS A 214 35.45 -0.30 18.27
C LYS A 214 35.49 1.23 18.18
N ASP A 215 35.38 1.78 16.97
CA ASP A 215 35.58 3.21 16.76
C ASP A 215 34.35 4.07 17.03
N HIS A 216 33.14 3.54 16.83
CA HIS A 216 31.89 4.29 16.96
C HIS A 216 30.93 3.70 18.00
N PHE A 217 30.60 2.40 17.90
CA PHE A 217 29.59 1.77 18.75
C PHE A 217 30.00 1.72 20.23
N ILE A 218 31.21 1.25 20.53
CA ILE A 218 31.75 1.17 21.90
C ILE A 218 31.94 2.58 22.50
N LYS A 219 32.26 3.57 21.66
CA LYS A 219 32.34 4.99 22.07
C LYS A 219 30.98 5.67 22.24
N LYS A 220 29.88 4.93 22.03
CA LYS A 220 28.48 5.42 22.11
C LYS A 220 28.14 6.50 21.08
N ASP A 221 28.90 6.60 19.99
CA ASP A 221 28.58 7.48 18.86
C ASP A 221 27.65 6.73 17.89
N TYR A 222 26.41 6.51 18.32
CA TYR A 222 25.45 5.66 17.61
C TYR A 222 25.04 6.23 16.25
N LYS A 223 25.01 7.57 16.09
CA LYS A 223 24.72 8.21 14.80
C LYS A 223 25.77 7.88 13.75
N LYS A 224 27.05 8.03 14.07
CA LYS A 224 28.12 7.65 13.13
C LYS A 224 28.20 6.14 12.95
N SER A 225 27.91 5.37 14.00
CA SER A 225 27.84 3.91 13.90
C SER A 225 26.79 3.46 12.89
N GLU A 226 25.59 4.06 12.91
CA GLU A 226 24.54 3.79 11.94
C GLU A 226 25.00 4.06 10.51
N GLU A 227 25.57 5.24 10.23
CA GLU A 227 26.06 5.59 8.89
C GLU A 227 27.09 4.58 8.37
N LYS A 228 28.03 4.18 9.24
CA LYS A 228 29.06 3.20 8.90
C LYS A 228 28.50 1.81 8.69
N LEU A 229 27.58 1.35 9.54
CA LEU A 229 26.94 0.04 9.41
C LEU A 229 26.05 -0.04 8.16
N LEU A 230 25.34 1.02 7.81
CA LEU A 230 24.59 1.11 6.55
C LEU A 230 25.52 1.00 5.34
N SER A 231 26.65 1.73 5.35
CA SER A 231 27.64 1.63 4.28
C SER A 231 28.28 0.24 4.19
N PHE A 232 28.44 -0.44 5.32
CA PHE A 232 28.98 -1.79 5.40
C PHE A 232 28.02 -2.84 4.83
N LEU A 233 26.72 -2.70 5.10
CA LEU A 233 25.63 -3.56 4.61
C LEU A 233 25.25 -3.29 3.14
N ALA A 234 25.65 -2.16 2.57
CA ALA A 234 25.38 -1.83 1.16
C ALA A 234 26.14 -2.72 0.17
N VAL A 235 27.20 -3.40 0.63
CA VAL A 235 27.99 -4.35 -0.15
C VAL A 235 27.51 -5.77 0.16
N ASN A 236 27.61 -6.71 -0.79
CA ASN A 236 27.28 -8.10 -0.54
C ASN A 236 28.24 -8.72 0.48
N ARG A 237 27.71 -9.17 1.62
CA ARG A 237 28.45 -9.77 2.74
C ARG A 237 27.94 -11.18 3.03
N PRO A 238 28.77 -12.05 3.62
CA PRO A 238 28.28 -13.35 4.06
C PRO A 238 27.17 -13.18 5.10
N ARG A 239 26.14 -14.04 4.99
CA ARG A 239 24.89 -13.96 5.76
C ARG A 239 25.12 -13.77 7.27
N GLN A 240 26.07 -14.49 7.85
CA GLN A 240 26.34 -14.44 9.29
C GLN A 240 26.82 -13.04 9.73
N ILE A 241 27.69 -12.40 8.94
CA ILE A 241 28.23 -11.07 9.24
C ILE A 241 27.16 -10.01 8.97
N ALA A 242 26.40 -10.15 7.88
CA ALA A 242 25.28 -9.27 7.58
C ALA A 242 24.23 -9.30 8.71
N GLU A 243 23.88 -10.48 9.24
CA GLU A 243 22.95 -10.61 10.37
C GLU A 243 23.46 -9.90 11.63
N ARG A 244 24.76 -10.03 11.97
CA ARG A 244 25.36 -9.32 13.12
C ARG A 244 25.38 -7.81 12.89
N ALA A 245 25.82 -7.36 11.72
CA ALA A 245 25.85 -5.93 11.36
C ALA A 245 24.44 -5.30 11.35
N THR A 246 23.42 -6.01 10.84
CA THR A 246 22.03 -5.58 10.88
C THR A 246 21.49 -5.49 12.31
N PHE A 247 21.91 -6.41 13.19
CA PHE A 247 21.55 -6.35 14.61
C PHE A 247 22.15 -5.10 15.28
N TYR A 248 23.45 -4.83 15.07
CA TYR A 248 24.10 -3.62 15.58
C TYR A 248 23.51 -2.33 15.03
N LEU A 249 23.04 -2.36 13.78
CA LEU A 249 22.30 -1.24 13.18
C LEU A 249 20.99 -0.97 13.93
N GLY A 250 20.25 -2.03 14.28
CA GLY A 250 19.05 -1.93 15.10
C GLY A 250 19.33 -1.33 16.48
N GLU A 251 20.39 -1.77 17.16
CA GLU A 251 20.79 -1.20 18.46
C GLU A 251 21.21 0.27 18.33
N ALA A 252 21.99 0.63 17.31
CA ALA A 252 22.41 2.00 17.08
C ALA A 252 21.21 2.94 16.86
N ARG A 253 20.20 2.49 16.11
CA ARG A 253 18.94 3.22 15.88
C ARG A 253 18.10 3.33 17.15
N TYR A 254 18.03 2.25 17.92
CA TYR A 254 17.35 2.22 19.21
C TYR A 254 17.91 3.27 20.17
N PHE A 255 19.24 3.33 20.33
CA PHE A 255 19.88 4.35 21.18
C PHE A 255 19.84 5.75 20.60
N SER A 256 19.64 5.89 19.29
CA SER A 256 19.44 7.19 18.63
C SER A 256 18.00 7.71 18.73
N GLY A 257 17.06 6.88 19.24
CA GLY A 257 15.64 7.21 19.40
C GLY A 257 14.77 6.93 18.17
N ASP A 258 15.35 6.37 17.09
CA ASP A 258 14.59 5.89 15.94
C ASP A 258 14.12 4.46 16.19
N TYR A 259 13.11 4.30 17.04
CA TYR A 259 12.57 2.98 17.38
C TYR A 259 11.90 2.29 16.18
N LYS A 260 11.34 3.06 15.24
CA LYS A 260 10.75 2.50 14.02
C LYS A 260 11.84 1.84 13.17
N GLY A 261 12.91 2.58 12.87
CA GLY A 261 14.05 2.05 12.12
C GLY A 261 14.75 0.91 12.86
N ALA A 262 14.77 0.93 14.20
CA ALA A 262 15.30 -0.16 15.02
C ALA A 262 14.49 -1.46 14.83
N ILE A 263 13.16 -1.38 14.94
CA ILE A 263 12.26 -2.54 14.74
C ILE A 263 12.45 -3.11 13.33
N GLU A 264 12.49 -2.26 12.31
CA GLU A 264 12.73 -2.68 10.92
C GLU A 264 14.05 -3.46 10.77
N SER A 265 15.13 -2.98 11.41
CA SER A 265 16.42 -3.68 11.42
C SER A 265 16.34 -5.01 12.16
N PHE A 266 15.71 -5.07 13.34
CA PHE A 266 15.59 -6.31 14.12
C PHE A 266 14.72 -7.37 13.44
N LEU A 267 13.71 -6.97 12.66
CA LEU A 267 12.89 -7.88 11.87
C LEU A 267 13.65 -8.52 10.71
N GLN A 268 14.73 -7.89 10.23
CA GLN A 268 15.58 -8.43 9.18
C GLN A 268 16.63 -9.42 9.71
N VAL A 269 16.82 -9.51 11.03
CA VAL A 269 17.75 -10.45 11.64
C VAL A 269 17.23 -11.88 11.47
N GLY A 270 18.08 -12.77 10.97
CA GLY A 270 17.72 -14.16 10.68
C GLY A 270 17.27 -14.97 11.92
N GLU A 271 16.69 -16.14 11.65
CA GLU A 271 16.10 -17.03 12.67
C GLU A 271 17.05 -17.38 13.83
N THR A 272 18.35 -17.49 13.54
CA THR A 272 19.41 -17.83 14.49
C THR A 272 19.51 -16.86 15.67
N ARG A 273 19.22 -15.57 15.45
CA ARG A 273 19.32 -14.50 16.47
C ARG A 273 17.96 -13.89 16.80
N SER A 274 16.88 -14.48 16.29
CA SER A 274 15.50 -13.99 16.45
C SER A 274 15.07 -13.85 17.91
N ALA A 275 15.51 -14.75 18.80
CA ALA A 275 15.16 -14.67 20.22
C ALA A 275 15.73 -13.40 20.90
N LEU A 276 16.94 -12.98 20.52
CA LEU A 276 17.53 -11.75 21.02
C LEU A 276 16.87 -10.53 20.36
N ALA A 277 16.68 -10.57 19.04
CA ALA A 277 16.00 -9.51 18.29
C ALA A 277 14.59 -9.22 18.83
N ARG A 278 13.83 -10.26 19.22
CA ARG A 278 12.50 -10.10 19.86
C ARG A 278 12.54 -9.24 21.12
N LYS A 279 13.51 -9.47 22.02
CA LYS A 279 13.65 -8.65 23.23
C LYS A 279 13.85 -7.17 22.91
N TRP A 280 14.62 -6.89 21.86
CA TRP A 280 14.86 -5.52 21.39
C TRP A 280 13.65 -4.91 20.70
N ILE A 281 12.89 -5.71 19.94
CA ILE A 281 11.61 -5.27 19.34
C ILE A 281 10.62 -4.90 20.45
N ASP A 282 10.44 -5.77 21.45
CA ASP A 282 9.54 -5.53 22.58
C ASP A 282 9.92 -4.23 23.30
N SER A 283 11.20 -4.08 23.66
CA SER A 283 11.70 -2.86 24.29
C SER A 283 11.58 -1.61 23.40
N SER A 284 11.73 -1.75 22.08
CA SER A 284 11.56 -0.65 21.12
C SER A 284 10.10 -0.21 21.06
N LEU A 285 9.16 -1.16 21.09
CA LEU A 285 7.72 -0.90 21.10
C LEU A 285 7.29 -0.22 22.41
N ASP A 286 7.83 -0.64 23.55
CA ASP A 286 7.54 -0.01 24.85
C ASP A 286 7.99 1.46 24.92
N LEU A 287 9.08 1.78 24.23
CA LEU A 287 9.62 3.13 24.14
C LEU A 287 9.05 3.92 22.98
N TYR A 288 8.45 3.27 21.98
CA TYR A 288 7.84 3.90 20.83
C TYR A 288 6.64 4.72 21.28
N LYS A 289 6.82 6.04 21.34
CA LYS A 289 5.71 6.97 21.46
C LYS A 289 5.19 7.23 20.05
N ILE A 290 3.94 6.88 19.81
CA ILE A 290 3.22 7.40 18.64
C ILE A 290 3.17 8.92 18.86
N SER A 291 3.96 9.66 18.10
CA SER A 291 4.06 11.11 18.19
C SER A 291 2.66 11.73 18.15
N ASP A 292 2.38 12.64 19.08
CA ASP A 292 1.14 13.43 19.16
C ASP A 292 0.89 14.28 17.90
#